data_AF-A0A2V5VXF5-F1
#
_entry.id   AF-A0A2V5VXF5-F1
#
_cell.length_a   1.000
_cell.length_b   1.000
_cell.length_c   1.000
_cell.angle_alpha   90.00
_cell.angle_beta   90.00
_cell.angle_gamma   90.00
#
_symmetry.space_group_name_H-M   'P 1'
#
loop_
_entity.id
_entity.type
_entity.pdbx_description
1 polymer ?
#
loop_
_entity_poly.entity_id
_entity_poly.type
_entity_poly.pdbx_seq_one_letter_code
_entity_poly.pdbx_strand_id
1 'polypeptide(L)'
;VRYARRYGRQVLDVFTCIREHTHLDAAGKLLTQNAERHLKSDAEMRALFADRLDAIENTARLAERLEFSLENIGYEFPSFPVPDGHDMNSFLRTITLFGAQQRYSSISTAVKRKLEEELSLITRLGFSGYFLIVWDVINFCREHNVMVQGRGSAANSAVCYCLGITPVDPVSNNLVFERFLSESRKGWPDIDLDLPSGDRRESVIQEVYRRYGKHGAAMTANVITYRGRSAAREIGKALNFSPNILDRFSHLFASGDFPHTLDLRAQIEQAGLPKAHPRMPAFIALYQAIYGLPRHLGQHSGGMIICQGKLSSFVPLENASMPGRVVAQWDKDDCEDLGIVKVDLLGLGMMSVMQDAFELCRERGRPIDLAHI
;
A
#
# COMPACT_ATOMS: atom_id res chain seq x y z
N VAL A 1 15.27 24.37 6.54
CA VAL A 1 15.94 23.23 7.22
C VAL A 1 16.02 22.05 6.25
N ARG A 2 17.10 21.26 6.24
CA ARG A 2 17.29 20.06 5.39
C ARG A 2 17.61 18.79 6.20
N TYR A 3 17.89 18.91 7.49
CA TYR A 3 18.19 17.82 8.42
C TYR A 3 17.91 18.28 9.86
N ALA A 4 17.69 17.36 10.80
CA ALA A 4 17.35 17.71 12.18
C ALA A 4 18.53 18.29 12.98
N ARG A 5 19.72 17.69 12.84
CA ARG A 5 20.94 18.04 13.62
C ARG A 5 22.12 18.28 12.68
N ARG A 6 23.16 18.99 13.15
CA ARG A 6 24.36 19.34 12.36
C ARG A 6 25.02 18.14 11.67
N TYR A 7 25.10 16.99 12.35
CA TYR A 7 25.70 15.77 11.77
C TYR A 7 24.92 15.24 10.55
N GLY A 8 23.64 15.59 10.40
CA GLY A 8 22.82 15.23 9.25
C GLY A 8 23.31 15.82 7.91
N ARG A 9 24.24 16.79 7.94
CA ARG A 9 24.93 17.25 6.73
C ARG A 9 25.60 16.11 5.97
N GLN A 10 26.26 15.18 6.67
CA GLN A 10 26.99 14.09 6.01
C GLN A 10 26.06 13.19 5.20
N VAL A 11 24.86 12.92 5.73
CA VAL A 11 23.82 12.17 5.04
C VAL A 11 23.30 12.95 3.83
N LEU A 12 23.06 14.26 3.98
CA LEU A 12 22.63 15.11 2.87
C LEU A 12 23.66 15.16 1.75
N ASP A 13 24.96 15.24 2.07
CA ASP A 13 26.03 15.26 1.09
C ASP A 13 26.08 13.93 0.31
N VAL A 14 25.89 12.78 0.99
CA VAL A 14 25.73 11.47 0.33
C VAL A 14 24.52 11.44 -0.59
N PHE A 15 23.35 11.90 -0.14
CA PHE A 15 22.14 11.96 -0.95
C PHE A 15 22.29 12.90 -2.15
N THR A 16 23.07 13.97 -2.00
CA THR A 16 23.43 14.85 -3.12
C THR A 16 24.28 14.11 -4.14
N CYS A 17 25.30 13.37 -3.71
CA CYS A 17 26.10 12.53 -4.60
C CYS A 17 25.26 11.49 -5.36
N ILE A 18 24.30 10.84 -4.68
CA ILE A 18 23.39 9.87 -5.32
C ILE A 18 22.54 10.54 -6.38
N ARG A 19 21.93 11.70 -6.06
CA ARG A 19 21.06 12.43 -7.00
C ARG A 19 21.81 12.95 -8.23
N GLU A 20 23.02 13.46 -8.03
CA GLU A 20 23.85 14.04 -9.09
C GLU A 20 24.75 12.97 -9.78
N HIS A 21 24.57 11.69 -9.45
CA HIS A 21 25.33 10.57 -10.00
C HIS A 21 26.87 10.75 -9.90
N THR A 22 27.35 11.24 -8.76
CA THR A 22 28.77 11.52 -8.50
C THR A 22 29.22 10.92 -7.16
N HIS A 23 30.44 11.19 -6.73
CA HIS A 23 30.99 10.77 -5.45
C HIS A 23 31.62 11.95 -4.69
N LEU A 24 31.82 11.78 -3.38
CA LEU A 24 32.24 12.85 -2.47
C LEU A 24 33.56 13.51 -2.87
N ASP A 25 34.51 12.74 -3.43
CA ASP A 25 35.80 13.30 -3.89
C ASP A 25 35.65 14.27 -5.09
N ALA A 26 34.58 14.13 -5.89
CA ALA A 26 34.36 14.90 -7.12
C ALA A 26 33.19 15.90 -7.03
N ALA A 27 32.33 15.77 -6.03
CA ALA A 27 31.09 16.55 -5.91
C ALA A 27 31.34 18.06 -5.78
N GLY A 28 32.48 18.48 -5.21
CA GLY A 28 32.89 19.88 -5.16
C GLY A 28 31.79 20.81 -4.62
N LYS A 29 31.38 21.79 -5.44
CA LYS A 29 30.37 22.80 -5.10
C LYS A 29 28.92 22.28 -5.07
N LEU A 30 28.67 21.04 -5.46
CA LEU A 30 27.36 20.40 -5.30
C LEU A 30 27.04 20.18 -3.82
N LEU A 31 28.07 19.96 -2.99
CA LEU A 31 27.91 19.74 -1.55
C LEU A 31 27.59 21.04 -0.81
N THR A 32 26.97 20.91 0.35
CA THR A 32 26.67 22.07 1.19
C THR A 32 27.95 22.69 1.76
N GLN A 33 28.08 24.02 1.71
CA GLN A 33 29.27 24.73 2.20
C GLN A 33 29.47 24.59 3.72
N ASN A 34 28.38 24.46 4.49
CA ASN A 34 28.41 24.38 5.94
C ASN A 34 27.26 23.51 6.49
N ALA A 35 27.27 23.27 7.79
CA ALA A 35 26.26 22.46 8.50
C ALA A 35 25.07 23.28 9.04
N GLU A 36 24.84 24.49 8.52
CA GLU A 36 23.89 25.46 9.10
C GLU A 36 22.43 25.20 8.72
N ARG A 37 22.14 24.18 7.89
CA ARG A 37 20.77 23.86 7.44
C ARG A 37 20.04 22.89 8.39
N HIS A 38 20.46 22.80 9.65
CA HIS A 38 19.78 22.02 10.68
C HIS A 38 18.64 22.80 11.34
N LEU A 39 17.83 22.13 12.15
CA LEU A 39 16.86 22.79 13.01
C LEU A 39 17.61 23.48 14.17
N LYS A 40 17.62 24.81 14.14
CA LYS A 40 18.26 25.66 15.16
C LYS A 40 17.35 25.89 16.35
N SER A 41 17.96 26.12 17.51
CA SER A 41 17.25 26.56 18.71
C SER A 41 16.73 28.00 18.59
N ASP A 42 15.76 28.38 19.42
CA ASP A 42 15.26 29.76 19.53
C ASP A 42 16.41 30.75 19.79
N ALA A 43 17.33 30.44 20.71
CA ALA A 43 18.48 31.27 21.02
C ALA A 43 19.41 31.48 19.81
N GLU A 44 19.72 30.42 19.06
CA GLU A 44 20.51 30.53 17.82
C GLU A 44 19.79 31.38 16.76
N MET A 45 18.47 31.20 16.60
CA MET A 45 17.69 31.99 15.65
C MET A 45 17.63 33.46 16.05
N ARG A 46 17.42 33.78 17.33
CA ARG A 46 17.44 35.17 17.85
C ARG A 46 18.78 35.85 17.66
N ALA A 47 19.88 35.13 17.86
CA ALA A 47 21.20 35.67 17.59
C ALA A 47 21.40 35.96 16.08
N LEU A 48 20.91 35.08 15.20
CA LEU A 48 21.02 35.25 13.75
C LEU A 48 20.15 36.40 13.20
N PHE A 49 18.98 36.63 13.80
CA PHE A 49 18.03 37.69 13.44
C PHE A 49 17.98 38.77 14.54
N ALA A 50 19.11 39.08 15.17
CA ALA A 50 19.17 40.04 16.28
C ALA A 50 18.73 41.45 15.88
N ASP A 51 18.87 41.78 14.59
CA ASP A 51 18.40 43.01 13.96
C ASP A 51 16.90 42.98 13.58
N ARG A 52 16.27 41.79 13.59
CA ARG A 52 14.89 41.53 13.11
C ARG A 52 14.15 40.51 13.99
N LEU A 53 14.04 40.80 15.29
CA LEU A 53 13.32 39.94 16.25
C LEU A 53 11.84 39.75 15.90
N ASP A 54 11.23 40.73 15.23
CA ASP A 54 9.87 40.67 14.69
C ASP A 54 9.67 39.47 13.75
N ALA A 55 10.69 39.09 12.98
CA ALA A 55 10.62 37.94 12.08
C ALA A 55 10.41 36.62 12.87
N ILE A 56 11.02 36.49 14.05
CA ILE A 56 10.88 35.31 14.90
C ILE A 56 9.51 35.30 15.57
N GLU A 57 9.07 36.42 16.12
CA GLU A 57 7.75 36.55 16.75
C GLU A 57 6.61 36.22 15.76
N ASN A 58 6.74 36.64 14.51
CA ASN A 58 5.76 36.32 13.47
C ASN A 58 5.65 34.81 13.18
N THR A 59 6.70 34.01 13.41
CA THR A 59 6.60 32.55 13.27
C THR A 59 5.67 31.93 14.31
N ALA A 60 5.72 32.41 15.57
CA ALA A 60 4.83 31.95 16.63
C ALA A 60 3.39 32.39 16.38
N ARG A 61 3.18 33.66 16.00
CA ARG A 61 1.85 34.17 15.62
C ARG A 61 1.22 33.40 14.47
N LEU A 62 2.03 32.95 13.50
CA LEU A 62 1.53 32.10 12.42
C LEU A 62 1.16 30.71 12.95
N ALA A 63 2.04 30.08 13.74
CA ALA A 63 1.79 28.75 14.31
C ALA A 63 0.51 28.71 15.16
N GLU A 64 0.25 29.74 15.97
CA GLU A 64 -0.97 29.88 16.78
C GLU A 64 -2.26 29.96 15.96
N ARG A 65 -2.20 30.30 14.66
CA ARG A 65 -3.35 30.41 13.76
C ARG A 65 -3.61 29.15 12.93
N LEU A 66 -2.75 28.14 13.02
CA LEU A 66 -2.89 26.90 12.26
C LEU A 66 -3.77 25.92 13.05
N GLU A 67 -5.02 25.77 12.63
CA GLU A 67 -6.03 24.93 13.31
C GLU A 67 -6.28 23.57 12.61
N PHE A 68 -5.67 23.33 11.45
CA PHE A 68 -5.89 22.10 10.68
C PHE A 68 -5.38 20.86 11.41
N SER A 69 -6.18 19.79 11.40
CA SER A 69 -5.84 18.47 11.96
C SER A 69 -6.20 17.36 10.98
N LEU A 70 -5.45 16.26 11.04
CA LEU A 70 -5.69 15.04 10.28
C LEU A 70 -6.69 14.09 10.97
N GLU A 71 -7.12 14.38 12.20
CA GLU A 71 -8.00 13.48 12.98
C GLU A 71 -9.36 13.24 12.33
N ASN A 72 -9.88 14.22 11.58
CA ASN A 72 -11.12 14.06 10.81
C ASN A 72 -11.01 14.81 9.49
N ILE A 73 -10.41 14.15 8.51
CA ILE A 73 -10.28 14.69 7.16
C ILE A 73 -11.60 14.67 6.38
N GLY A 74 -12.70 14.13 6.94
CA GLY A 74 -14.01 14.07 6.28
C GLY A 74 -14.09 13.07 5.13
N TYR A 75 -13.24 12.04 5.15
CA TYR A 75 -13.29 10.97 4.17
C TYR A 75 -14.56 10.14 4.35
N GLU A 76 -15.25 9.86 3.24
CA GLU A 76 -16.39 8.95 3.19
C GLU A 76 -16.17 7.93 2.08
N PHE A 77 -16.49 6.67 2.38
CA PHE A 77 -16.47 5.60 1.39
C PHE A 77 -17.55 5.86 0.31
N PRO A 78 -17.29 5.58 -0.98
CA PRO A 78 -18.22 5.88 -2.05
C PRO A 78 -19.60 5.24 -1.85
N SER A 79 -20.65 5.99 -2.17
CA SER A 79 -22.01 5.45 -2.32
C SER A 79 -22.12 4.65 -3.61
N PHE A 80 -22.77 3.49 -3.57
CA PHE A 80 -23.02 2.70 -4.76
C PHE A 80 -24.33 3.13 -5.45
N PRO A 81 -24.36 3.35 -6.78
CA PRO A 81 -25.59 3.65 -7.49
C PRO A 81 -26.52 2.43 -7.49
N VAL A 82 -27.74 2.60 -7.01
CA VAL A 82 -28.75 1.54 -6.92
C VAL A 82 -29.96 1.85 -7.81
N PRO A 83 -30.72 0.84 -8.26
CA PRO A 83 -31.95 1.05 -9.03
C PRO A 83 -33.00 1.87 -8.26
N ASP A 84 -33.91 2.51 -8.99
CA ASP A 84 -35.02 3.27 -8.42
C ASP A 84 -35.85 2.41 -7.44
N GLY A 85 -36.21 3.00 -6.30
CA GLY A 85 -36.95 2.31 -5.25
C GLY A 85 -36.09 1.49 -4.29
N HIS A 86 -34.76 1.44 -4.51
CA HIS A 86 -33.82 0.84 -3.57
C HIS A 86 -32.92 1.87 -2.88
N ASP A 87 -32.46 1.50 -1.69
CA ASP A 87 -31.25 2.01 -1.07
C ASP A 87 -30.14 0.94 -1.10
N MET A 88 -28.91 1.25 -0.66
CA MET A 88 -27.80 0.28 -0.67
C MET A 88 -28.11 -0.98 0.17
N ASN A 89 -28.85 -0.85 1.26
CA ASN A 89 -29.16 -1.97 2.16
C ASN A 89 -30.15 -2.94 1.51
N SER A 90 -31.27 -2.42 0.99
CA SER A 90 -32.30 -3.19 0.30
C SER A 90 -31.80 -3.77 -1.02
N PHE A 91 -30.94 -3.04 -1.74
CA PHE A 91 -30.32 -3.57 -2.96
C PHE A 91 -29.36 -4.71 -2.65
N LEU A 92 -28.44 -4.54 -1.68
CA LEU A 92 -27.52 -5.59 -1.23
C LEU A 92 -28.28 -6.86 -0.82
N ARG A 93 -29.34 -6.71 -0.03
CA ARG A 93 -30.22 -7.82 0.36
C ARG A 93 -30.81 -8.52 -0.86
N THR A 94 -31.32 -7.76 -1.84
CA THR A 94 -31.96 -8.30 -3.05
C THR A 94 -30.98 -9.15 -3.87
N ILE A 95 -29.80 -8.62 -4.17
CA ILE A 95 -28.78 -9.35 -4.95
C ILE A 95 -28.21 -10.54 -4.17
N THR A 96 -28.11 -10.44 -2.84
CA THR A 96 -27.66 -11.55 -1.99
C THR A 96 -28.66 -12.70 -2.04
N LEU A 97 -29.96 -12.41 -1.93
CA LEU A 97 -31.01 -13.43 -2.00
C LEU A 97 -31.09 -14.07 -3.39
N PHE A 98 -30.90 -13.27 -4.45
CA PHE A 98 -30.79 -13.78 -5.81
C PHE A 98 -29.60 -14.72 -5.98
N GLY A 99 -28.42 -14.32 -5.48
CA GLY A 99 -27.22 -15.17 -5.47
C GLY A 99 -27.41 -16.46 -4.66
N ALA A 100 -28.12 -16.39 -3.52
CA ALA A 100 -28.45 -17.57 -2.74
C ALA A 100 -29.29 -18.59 -3.53
N GLN A 101 -30.25 -18.12 -4.33
CA GLN A 101 -31.07 -18.99 -5.20
C GLN A 101 -30.25 -19.67 -6.30
N GLN A 102 -29.19 -19.02 -6.78
CA GLN A 102 -28.32 -19.61 -7.81
C GLN A 102 -27.32 -20.62 -7.23
N ARG A 103 -26.87 -20.38 -6.00
CA ARG A 103 -25.73 -21.11 -5.41
C ARG A 103 -26.11 -22.24 -4.47
N TYR A 104 -27.30 -22.20 -3.89
CA TYR A 104 -27.81 -23.27 -3.04
C TYR A 104 -28.88 -24.07 -3.79
N SER A 105 -28.76 -25.40 -3.81
CA SER A 105 -29.79 -26.27 -4.37
C SER A 105 -31.15 -26.08 -3.70
N SER A 106 -31.14 -25.74 -2.40
CA SER A 106 -32.31 -25.25 -1.66
C SER A 106 -31.88 -24.34 -0.51
N ILE A 107 -32.61 -23.25 -0.28
CA ILE A 107 -32.31 -22.32 0.82
C ILE A 107 -32.90 -22.90 2.10
N SER A 108 -32.06 -23.57 2.89
CA SER A 108 -32.46 -24.14 4.18
C SER A 108 -32.73 -23.04 5.23
N THR A 109 -33.43 -23.40 6.31
CA THR A 109 -33.65 -22.51 7.46
C THR A 109 -32.34 -21.99 8.04
N ALA A 110 -31.28 -22.81 8.04
CA ALA A 110 -29.96 -22.43 8.53
C ALA A 110 -29.32 -21.34 7.64
N VAL A 111 -29.36 -21.52 6.31
CA VAL A 111 -28.86 -20.53 5.34
C VAL A 111 -29.63 -19.21 5.48
N LYS A 112 -30.97 -19.28 5.51
CA LYS A 112 -31.81 -18.09 5.65
C LYS A 112 -31.51 -17.30 6.92
N ARG A 113 -31.38 -17.99 8.06
CA ARG A 113 -31.02 -17.37 9.34
C ARG A 113 -29.65 -16.69 9.25
N LYS A 114 -28.64 -17.39 8.70
CA LYS A 114 -27.28 -16.85 8.61
C LYS A 114 -27.23 -15.60 7.73
N LEU A 115 -27.87 -15.62 6.57
CA LEU A 115 -27.96 -14.45 5.69
C LEU A 115 -28.64 -13.26 6.37
N GLU A 116 -29.70 -13.49 7.14
CA GLU A 116 -30.39 -12.42 7.87
C GLU A 116 -29.50 -11.78 8.94
N GLU A 117 -28.77 -12.60 9.71
CA GLU A 117 -27.83 -12.16 10.74
C GLU A 117 -26.71 -11.32 10.12
N GLU A 118 -26.09 -11.81 9.04
CA GLU A 118 -25.00 -11.11 8.35
C GLU A 118 -25.46 -9.80 7.72
N LEU A 119 -26.57 -9.80 6.96
CA LEU A 119 -27.11 -8.59 6.32
C LEU A 119 -27.52 -7.54 7.34
N SER A 120 -28.11 -7.96 8.47
CA SER A 120 -28.47 -7.06 9.57
C SER A 120 -27.23 -6.43 10.20
N LEU A 121 -26.14 -7.19 10.39
CA LEU A 121 -24.89 -6.63 10.91
C LEU A 121 -24.24 -5.67 9.91
N ILE A 122 -24.14 -6.05 8.64
CA ILE A 122 -23.58 -5.21 7.57
C ILE A 122 -24.33 -3.87 7.48
N THR A 123 -25.66 -3.91 7.56
CA THR A 123 -26.51 -2.72 7.56
C THR A 123 -26.25 -1.84 8.78
N ARG A 124 -26.20 -2.41 9.99
CA ARG A 124 -25.96 -1.66 11.23
C ARG A 124 -24.57 -1.01 11.28
N LEU A 125 -23.57 -1.66 10.69
CA LEU A 125 -22.21 -1.13 10.60
C LEU A 125 -22.01 -0.18 9.41
N GLY A 126 -23.00 -0.01 8.53
CA GLY A 126 -22.92 0.90 7.38
C GLY A 126 -22.05 0.41 6.22
N PHE A 127 -21.80 -0.89 6.12
CA PHE A 127 -20.87 -1.46 5.12
C PHE A 127 -21.52 -1.89 3.81
N SER A 128 -22.81 -1.64 3.60
CA SER A 128 -23.51 -2.10 2.39
C SER A 128 -22.88 -1.60 1.09
N GLY A 129 -22.44 -0.33 1.04
CA GLY A 129 -21.73 0.21 -0.12
C GLY A 129 -20.43 -0.52 -0.45
N TYR A 130 -19.68 -0.93 0.57
CA TYR A 130 -18.45 -1.71 0.41
C TYR A 130 -18.71 -3.06 -0.27
N PHE A 131 -19.70 -3.82 0.22
CA PHE A 131 -20.06 -5.11 -0.39
C PHE A 131 -20.57 -4.94 -1.83
N LEU A 132 -21.35 -3.90 -2.11
CA LEU A 132 -21.84 -3.61 -3.46
C LEU A 132 -20.71 -3.26 -4.43
N ILE A 133 -19.73 -2.47 -3.98
CA ILE A 133 -18.56 -2.11 -4.80
C ILE A 133 -17.71 -3.35 -5.10
N VAL A 134 -17.45 -4.19 -4.10
CA VAL A 134 -16.73 -5.45 -4.31
C VAL A 134 -17.52 -6.38 -5.25
N TRP A 135 -18.83 -6.50 -5.07
CA TRP A 135 -19.70 -7.28 -5.95
C TRP A 135 -19.68 -6.79 -7.41
N ASP A 136 -19.67 -5.47 -7.65
CA ASP A 136 -19.55 -4.89 -8.99
C ASP A 136 -18.22 -5.26 -9.66
N VAL A 137 -17.12 -5.24 -8.90
CA VAL A 137 -15.81 -5.71 -9.38
C VAL A 137 -15.84 -7.20 -9.74
N ILE A 138 -16.47 -8.04 -8.90
CA ILE A 138 -16.65 -9.47 -9.20
C ILE A 138 -17.48 -9.68 -10.47
N ASN A 139 -18.54 -8.90 -10.67
CA ASN A 139 -19.37 -8.98 -11.86
C ASN A 139 -18.60 -8.60 -13.11
N PHE A 140 -17.82 -7.51 -13.07
CA PHE A 140 -16.93 -7.14 -14.17
C PHE A 140 -15.97 -8.28 -14.51
N CYS A 141 -15.34 -8.90 -13.51
CA CYS A 141 -14.47 -10.05 -13.73
C CYS A 141 -15.23 -11.20 -14.43
N ARG A 142 -16.46 -11.50 -14.00
CA ARG A 142 -17.30 -12.55 -14.62
C ARG A 142 -17.65 -12.24 -16.06
N GLU A 143 -18.07 -11.01 -16.36
CA GLU A 143 -18.46 -10.55 -17.70
C GLU A 143 -17.29 -10.57 -18.68
N HIS A 144 -16.08 -10.29 -18.20
CA HIS A 144 -14.86 -10.26 -18.99
C HIS A 144 -14.05 -11.56 -18.93
N ASN A 145 -14.62 -12.65 -18.39
CA ASN A 145 -13.94 -13.95 -18.22
C ASN A 145 -12.57 -13.80 -17.54
N VAL A 146 -12.48 -13.03 -16.46
CA VAL A 146 -11.31 -12.93 -15.59
C VAL A 146 -11.60 -13.74 -14.32
N MET A 147 -10.74 -14.70 -13.99
CA MET A 147 -10.87 -15.43 -12.73
C MET A 147 -10.71 -14.46 -11.55
N VAL A 148 -11.54 -14.63 -10.52
CA VAL A 148 -11.46 -13.83 -9.30
C VAL A 148 -11.88 -14.64 -8.10
N GLN A 149 -11.21 -14.44 -6.97
CA GLN A 149 -11.57 -15.10 -5.72
C GLN A 149 -11.26 -14.21 -4.52
N GLY A 150 -12.22 -14.07 -3.61
CA GLY A 150 -11.99 -13.48 -2.29
C GLY A 150 -11.21 -14.43 -1.39
N ARG A 151 -10.26 -13.89 -0.62
CA ARG A 151 -9.43 -14.67 0.32
C ARG A 151 -9.59 -14.24 1.77
N GLY A 152 -8.91 -14.97 2.66
CA GLY A 152 -8.88 -14.65 4.08
C GLY A 152 -10.23 -14.81 4.75
N SER A 153 -10.56 -13.87 5.64
CA SER A 153 -11.75 -13.97 6.48
C SER A 153 -13.08 -13.80 5.72
N ALA A 154 -13.05 -13.20 4.52
CA ALA A 154 -14.23 -13.08 3.66
C ALA A 154 -14.89 -14.43 3.34
N ALA A 155 -14.12 -15.53 3.36
CA ALA A 155 -14.64 -16.89 3.15
C ALA A 155 -15.62 -17.35 4.23
N ASN A 156 -15.64 -16.70 5.40
CA ASN A 156 -16.55 -17.04 6.49
C ASN A 156 -17.95 -16.41 6.34
N SER A 157 -18.21 -15.61 5.30
CA SER A 157 -19.48 -14.89 5.10
C SER A 157 -20.37 -15.55 4.05
N ALA A 158 -21.59 -15.87 4.46
CA ALA A 158 -22.63 -16.37 3.57
C ALA A 158 -23.07 -15.31 2.56
N VAL A 159 -23.03 -14.02 2.93
CA VAL A 159 -23.24 -12.91 1.99
C VAL A 159 -22.15 -12.89 0.92
N CYS A 160 -20.86 -12.95 1.29
CA CYS A 160 -19.75 -13.02 0.34
C CYS A 160 -19.88 -14.23 -0.62
N TYR A 161 -20.26 -15.38 -0.08
CA TYR A 161 -20.55 -16.58 -0.89
C TYR A 161 -21.68 -16.30 -1.90
N CYS A 162 -22.83 -15.79 -1.46
CA CYS A 162 -23.96 -15.54 -2.34
C CYS A 162 -23.67 -14.51 -3.42
N LEU A 163 -22.86 -13.48 -3.11
CA LEU A 163 -22.42 -12.48 -4.09
C LEU A 163 -21.37 -13.01 -5.09
N GLY A 164 -20.88 -14.23 -4.89
CA GLY A 164 -19.83 -14.83 -5.71
C GLY A 164 -18.44 -14.28 -5.42
N ILE A 165 -18.26 -13.58 -4.31
CA ILE A 165 -16.95 -13.09 -3.85
C ILE A 165 -16.08 -14.28 -3.46
N THR A 166 -16.62 -15.25 -2.73
CA THR A 166 -15.88 -16.44 -2.29
C THR A 166 -16.50 -17.73 -2.81
N PRO A 167 -15.71 -18.76 -3.15
CA PRO A 167 -16.25 -20.00 -3.70
C PRO A 167 -16.76 -20.97 -2.62
N VAL A 168 -16.33 -20.82 -1.36
CA VAL A 168 -16.58 -21.78 -0.27
C VAL A 168 -17.88 -21.47 0.48
N ASP A 169 -18.78 -22.44 0.61
CA ASP A 169 -20.02 -22.31 1.39
C ASP A 169 -19.75 -22.32 2.90
N PRO A 170 -19.91 -21.19 3.61
CA PRO A 170 -19.60 -21.13 5.03
C PRO A 170 -20.62 -21.86 5.90
N VAL A 171 -21.86 -22.07 5.42
CA VAL A 171 -22.90 -22.74 6.19
C VAL A 171 -22.63 -24.23 6.24
N SER A 172 -22.39 -24.87 5.08
CA SER A 172 -22.05 -26.30 5.03
C SER A 172 -20.71 -26.62 5.72
N ASN A 173 -19.77 -25.67 5.72
CA ASN A 173 -18.45 -25.84 6.33
C ASN A 173 -18.37 -25.33 7.79
N ASN A 174 -19.48 -24.89 8.40
CA ASN A 174 -19.55 -24.36 9.77
C ASN A 174 -18.50 -23.26 10.06
N LEU A 175 -18.30 -22.35 9.10
CA LEU A 175 -17.36 -21.24 9.25
C LEU A 175 -17.93 -20.12 10.13
N VAL A 176 -17.04 -19.41 10.82
CA VAL A 176 -17.38 -18.42 11.85
C VAL A 176 -17.33 -17.01 11.29
N PHE A 177 -18.50 -16.41 11.06
CA PHE A 177 -18.65 -15.07 10.47
C PHE A 177 -18.01 -13.96 11.31
N GLU A 178 -18.01 -14.10 12.64
CA GLU A 178 -17.47 -13.12 13.59
C GLU A 178 -15.96 -12.92 13.44
N ARG A 179 -15.26 -13.87 12.79
CA ARG A 179 -13.85 -13.71 12.42
C ARG A 179 -13.64 -12.71 11.28
N PHE A 180 -14.67 -12.48 10.48
CA PHE A 180 -14.68 -11.51 9.39
C PHE A 180 -15.22 -10.16 9.86
N LEU A 181 -16.39 -10.15 10.49
CA LEU A 181 -17.09 -8.92 10.88
C LEU A 181 -17.71 -9.06 12.27
N SER A 182 -17.41 -8.12 13.17
CA SER A 182 -17.99 -8.08 14.52
C SER A 182 -18.20 -6.64 14.99
N GLU A 183 -19.17 -6.42 15.88
CA GLU A 183 -19.40 -5.09 16.49
C GLU A 183 -18.27 -4.66 17.44
N SER A 184 -17.57 -5.63 18.03
CA SER A 184 -16.49 -5.39 18.98
C SER A 184 -15.20 -4.91 18.33
N ARG A 185 -15.04 -5.12 17.01
CA ARG A 185 -13.84 -4.76 16.27
C ARG A 185 -14.06 -3.45 15.54
N LYS A 186 -13.32 -2.41 15.94
CA LYS A 186 -13.26 -1.15 15.21
C LYS A 186 -12.41 -1.36 13.95
N GLY A 187 -12.97 -1.08 12.79
CA GLY A 187 -12.28 -1.18 11.51
C GLY A 187 -13.17 -1.68 10.37
N TRP A 188 -12.73 -1.42 9.15
CA TRP A 188 -13.41 -1.91 7.95
C TRP A 188 -13.12 -3.41 7.73
N PRO A 189 -14.07 -4.18 7.18
CA PRO A 189 -13.81 -5.55 6.74
C PRO A 189 -12.78 -5.55 5.61
N ASP A 190 -11.85 -6.52 5.64
CA ASP A 190 -10.80 -6.66 4.62
C ASP A 190 -11.22 -7.77 3.64
N ILE A 191 -11.73 -7.37 2.47
CA ILE A 191 -11.99 -8.28 1.34
C ILE A 191 -10.89 -8.09 0.29
N ASP A 192 -9.91 -8.99 0.35
CA ASP A 192 -8.85 -9.12 -0.64
C ASP A 192 -9.36 -9.94 -1.83
N LEU A 193 -9.19 -9.42 -3.05
CA LEU A 193 -9.53 -10.10 -4.30
C LEU A 193 -8.27 -10.59 -5.01
N ASP A 194 -8.17 -11.91 -5.15
CA ASP A 194 -7.14 -12.60 -5.89
C ASP A 194 -7.51 -12.65 -7.38
N LEU A 195 -6.61 -12.18 -8.24
CA LEU A 195 -6.76 -12.07 -9.70
C LEU A 195 -5.55 -12.68 -10.42
N PRO A 196 -5.71 -13.18 -11.67
CA PRO A 196 -4.61 -13.50 -12.55
C PRO A 196 -3.66 -12.30 -12.72
N SER A 197 -2.35 -12.52 -12.53
CA SER A 197 -1.35 -11.49 -12.79
C SER A 197 -1.34 -11.01 -14.25
N GLY A 198 -0.76 -9.85 -14.51
CA GLY A 198 -0.61 -9.30 -15.87
C GLY A 198 -1.84 -8.51 -16.34
N ASP A 199 -2.15 -8.58 -17.63
CA ASP A 199 -3.15 -7.73 -18.29
C ASP A 199 -4.57 -7.95 -17.76
N ARG A 200 -4.89 -9.16 -17.30
CA ARG A 200 -6.20 -9.49 -16.70
C ARG A 200 -6.43 -8.77 -15.37
N ARG A 201 -5.41 -8.63 -14.52
CA ARG A 201 -5.52 -7.80 -13.32
C ARG A 201 -5.54 -6.31 -13.69
N GLU A 202 -4.75 -5.91 -14.66
CA GLU A 202 -4.72 -4.51 -15.09
C GLU A 202 -6.09 -4.05 -15.58
N SER A 203 -6.81 -4.87 -16.36
CA SER A 203 -8.16 -4.51 -16.85
C SER A 203 -9.14 -4.25 -15.70
N VAL A 204 -9.07 -5.02 -14.62
CA VAL A 204 -9.90 -4.82 -13.41
C VAL A 204 -9.55 -3.52 -12.70
N ILE A 205 -8.26 -3.22 -12.53
CA ILE A 205 -7.80 -1.94 -11.95
C ILE A 205 -8.29 -0.76 -12.80
N GLN A 206 -8.17 -0.87 -14.12
CA GLN A 206 -8.62 0.16 -15.05
C GLN A 206 -10.14 0.36 -15.03
N GLU A 207 -10.92 -0.70 -14.80
CA GLU A 207 -12.36 -0.56 -14.60
C GLU A 207 -12.69 0.25 -13.34
N VAL A 208 -11.98 0.01 -12.22
CA VAL A 208 -12.16 0.82 -11.02
C VAL A 208 -11.83 2.29 -11.29
N TYR A 209 -10.73 2.58 -12.01
CA TYR A 209 -10.43 3.96 -12.44
C TYR A 209 -11.50 4.55 -13.34
N ARG A 210 -12.07 3.76 -14.26
CA ARG A 210 -13.13 4.22 -15.17
C ARG A 210 -14.40 4.56 -14.39
N ARG A 211 -14.77 3.75 -13.40
CA ARG A 211 -15.98 3.91 -12.57
C ARG A 211 -15.92 5.11 -11.64
N TYR A 212 -14.82 5.26 -10.90
CA TYR A 212 -14.68 6.31 -9.89
C TYR A 212 -13.95 7.56 -10.40
N GLY A 213 -13.42 7.49 -11.63
CA GLY A 213 -12.67 8.56 -12.26
C GLY A 213 -11.22 8.64 -11.75
N LYS A 214 -10.39 9.36 -12.52
CA LYS A 214 -8.95 9.53 -12.23
C LYS A 214 -8.66 10.09 -10.82
N HIS A 215 -9.58 10.89 -10.27
CA HIS A 215 -9.46 11.50 -8.95
C HIS A 215 -10.37 10.86 -7.90
N GLY A 216 -11.06 9.75 -8.22
CA GLY A 216 -11.85 8.99 -7.26
C GLY A 216 -11.25 7.65 -6.88
N ALA A 217 -10.16 7.22 -7.51
CA ALA A 217 -9.43 6.05 -7.05
C ALA A 217 -7.92 6.20 -7.29
N ALA A 218 -7.11 5.49 -6.49
CA ALA A 218 -5.67 5.42 -6.64
C ALA A 218 -5.11 4.14 -6.02
N MET A 219 -4.00 3.62 -6.56
CA MET A 219 -3.19 2.63 -5.85
C MET A 219 -2.57 3.28 -4.61
N THR A 220 -2.45 2.56 -3.50
CA THR A 220 -1.67 3.04 -2.35
C THR A 220 -0.17 3.01 -2.68
N ALA A 221 0.60 3.88 -2.02
CA ALA A 221 2.05 3.82 -2.11
C ALA A 221 2.63 2.72 -1.22
N ASN A 222 3.86 2.33 -1.55
CA ASN A 222 4.76 1.64 -0.66
C ASN A 222 5.95 2.54 -0.39
N VAL A 223 6.19 2.95 0.85
CA VAL A 223 7.38 3.72 1.21
C VAL A 223 8.59 2.77 1.25
N ILE A 224 9.37 2.78 0.18
CA ILE A 224 10.58 1.97 0.12
C ILE A 224 11.69 2.69 0.86
N THR A 225 12.24 2.03 1.88
CA THR A 225 13.33 2.55 2.70
C THR A 225 14.69 1.97 2.29
N TYR A 226 15.77 2.64 2.68
CA TYR A 226 17.12 2.12 2.55
C TYR A 226 17.31 0.91 3.47
N ARG A 227 17.38 -0.27 2.85
CA ARG A 227 17.71 -1.57 3.45
C ARG A 227 19.18 -1.92 3.23
N GLY A 228 19.71 -2.93 3.90
CA GLY A 228 21.14 -3.18 4.02
C GLY A 228 21.88 -3.22 2.69
N ARG A 229 21.38 -4.01 1.73
CA ARG A 229 21.92 -4.03 0.35
C ARG A 229 21.94 -2.66 -0.31
N SER A 230 20.80 -1.96 -0.30
CA SER A 230 20.63 -0.68 -0.99
C SER A 230 21.42 0.45 -0.33
N ALA A 231 21.44 0.50 1.00
CA ALA A 231 22.19 1.46 1.79
C ALA A 231 23.69 1.29 1.54
N ALA A 232 24.22 0.06 1.72
CA ALA A 232 25.63 -0.23 1.52
C ALA A 232 26.10 0.11 0.11
N ARG A 233 25.31 -0.24 -0.92
CA ARG A 233 25.68 0.03 -2.32
C ARG A 233 25.70 1.54 -2.62
N GLU A 234 24.69 2.29 -2.23
CA GLU A 234 24.63 3.74 -2.52
C GLU A 234 25.66 4.54 -1.71
N ILE A 235 25.89 4.18 -0.44
CA ILE A 235 26.94 4.79 0.38
C ILE A 235 28.32 4.46 -0.20
N GLY A 236 28.55 3.22 -0.62
CA GLY A 236 29.82 2.82 -1.21
C GLY A 236 30.12 3.57 -2.52
N LYS A 237 29.11 3.82 -3.36
CA LYS A 237 29.25 4.68 -4.55
C LYS A 237 29.62 6.11 -4.16
N ALA A 238 28.89 6.71 -3.19
CA ALA A 238 29.15 8.08 -2.75
C ALA A 238 30.54 8.22 -2.10
N LEU A 239 31.01 7.19 -1.40
CA LEU A 239 32.38 7.10 -0.85
C LEU A 239 33.42 6.64 -1.88
N ASN A 240 33.07 6.58 -3.17
CA ASN A 240 33.98 6.24 -4.27
C ASN A 240 34.74 4.92 -4.05
N PHE A 241 34.02 3.87 -3.64
CA PHE A 241 34.55 2.51 -3.61
C PHE A 241 34.49 1.87 -4.99
N SER A 242 35.43 0.96 -5.27
CA SER A 242 35.47 0.25 -6.54
C SER A 242 34.24 -0.65 -6.72
N PRO A 243 33.77 -0.87 -7.97
CA PRO A 243 32.62 -1.75 -8.25
C PRO A 243 32.76 -3.14 -7.61
N ASN A 244 33.97 -3.70 -7.60
CA ASN A 244 34.25 -5.00 -6.97
C ASN A 244 33.93 -5.03 -5.47
N ILE A 245 34.14 -3.94 -4.74
CA ILE A 245 33.75 -3.83 -3.32
C ILE A 245 32.21 -3.75 -3.21
N LEU A 246 31.56 -2.99 -4.08
CA LEU A 246 30.10 -2.81 -4.08
C LEU A 246 29.33 -4.11 -4.37
N ASP A 247 29.88 -4.94 -5.26
CA ASP A 247 29.27 -6.22 -5.60
C ASP A 247 29.41 -7.23 -4.46
N ARG A 248 30.55 -7.23 -3.75
CA ARG A 248 30.71 -8.03 -2.52
C ARG A 248 29.77 -7.58 -1.41
N PHE A 249 29.55 -6.27 -1.22
CA PHE A 249 28.51 -5.79 -0.30
C PHE A 249 27.13 -6.31 -0.70
N SER A 250 26.83 -6.38 -2.00
CA SER A 250 25.54 -6.87 -2.48
C SER A 250 25.32 -8.35 -2.17
N HIS A 251 26.39 -9.16 -2.14
CA HIS A 251 26.32 -10.58 -1.79
C HIS A 251 26.11 -10.84 -0.29
N LEU A 252 26.61 -9.98 0.61
CA LEU A 252 26.38 -10.12 2.06
C LEU A 252 24.89 -10.15 2.42
N PHE A 253 24.09 -9.38 1.67
CA PHE A 253 22.66 -9.24 1.88
C PHE A 253 21.84 -10.04 0.87
N ALA A 254 22.42 -11.03 0.20
CA ALA A 254 21.72 -11.83 -0.82
C ALA A 254 20.53 -12.60 -0.25
N SER A 255 20.59 -12.97 1.03
CA SER A 255 19.49 -13.61 1.75
C SER A 255 18.51 -12.60 2.38
N GLY A 256 18.74 -11.28 2.28
CA GLY A 256 17.93 -10.25 2.92
C GLY A 256 18.54 -9.69 4.22
N ASP A 257 17.85 -8.70 4.80
CA ASP A 257 18.24 -8.02 6.05
C ASP A 257 17.77 -8.84 7.27
N PHE A 258 18.36 -10.01 7.49
CA PHE A 258 18.11 -10.79 8.71
C PHE A 258 18.95 -10.27 9.88
N PRO A 259 18.53 -10.47 11.14
CA PRO A 259 19.39 -10.23 12.30
C PRO A 259 20.67 -11.02 12.14
N HIS A 260 21.77 -10.34 11.82
CA HIS A 260 23.05 -10.99 11.63
C HIS A 260 23.65 -11.30 13.00
N THR A 261 24.14 -12.52 13.18
CA THR A 261 24.94 -12.93 14.34
C THR A 261 26.28 -12.18 14.46
N LEU A 262 26.68 -11.48 13.39
CA LEU A 262 27.91 -10.72 13.26
C LEU A 262 27.65 -9.21 13.34
N ASP A 263 28.55 -8.49 13.99
CA ASP A 263 28.53 -7.03 14.01
C ASP A 263 28.76 -6.44 12.59
N LEU A 264 28.21 -5.25 12.32
CA LEU A 264 28.26 -4.58 11.01
C LEU A 264 29.70 -4.42 10.47
N ARG A 265 30.66 -4.13 11.33
CA ARG A 265 32.08 -3.98 10.94
C ARG A 265 32.67 -5.29 10.48
N ALA A 266 32.35 -6.40 11.15
CA ALA A 266 32.79 -7.73 10.74
C ALA A 266 32.18 -8.12 9.37
N GLN A 267 30.92 -7.77 9.12
CA GLN A 267 30.29 -7.98 7.81
C GLN A 267 30.99 -7.18 6.71
N ILE A 268 31.24 -5.90 6.95
CA ILE A 268 31.90 -5.02 5.98
C ILE A 268 33.33 -5.51 5.67
N GLU A 269 34.04 -6.03 6.67
CA GLU A 269 35.34 -6.68 6.50
C GLU A 269 35.26 -7.92 5.61
N GLN A 270 34.24 -8.77 5.78
CA GLN A 270 33.99 -9.92 4.90
C GLN A 270 33.66 -9.51 3.45
N ALA A 271 33.03 -8.35 3.24
CA ALA A 271 32.90 -7.76 1.91
C ALA A 271 34.21 -7.18 1.35
N GLY A 272 35.34 -7.37 2.04
CA GLY A 272 36.67 -7.03 1.56
C GLY A 272 37.00 -5.54 1.65
N LEU A 273 36.36 -4.80 2.56
CA LEU A 273 36.84 -3.48 2.99
C LEU A 273 37.65 -3.66 4.28
N PRO A 274 38.99 -3.48 4.26
CA PRO A 274 39.82 -3.72 5.43
C PRO A 274 39.43 -2.84 6.62
N LYS A 275 39.55 -3.34 7.86
CA LYS A 275 39.31 -2.56 9.08
C LYS A 275 40.10 -1.24 9.15
N ALA A 276 41.31 -1.26 8.59
CA ALA A 276 42.21 -0.10 8.53
C ALA A 276 41.90 0.86 7.38
N HIS A 277 40.91 0.58 6.52
CA HIS A 277 40.58 1.45 5.39
C HIS A 277 40.15 2.84 5.90
N PRO A 278 40.69 3.95 5.37
CA PRO A 278 40.45 5.29 5.92
C PRO A 278 38.98 5.72 5.86
N ARG A 279 38.22 5.22 4.87
CA ARG A 279 36.77 5.48 4.73
C ARG A 279 35.87 4.55 5.55
N MET A 280 36.42 3.54 6.24
CA MET A 280 35.63 2.58 7.04
C MET A 280 34.78 3.26 8.12
N PRO A 281 35.33 4.19 8.95
CA PRO A 281 34.51 4.85 9.98
C PRO A 281 33.36 5.66 9.39
N ALA A 282 33.61 6.36 8.27
CA ALA A 282 32.59 7.13 7.57
C ALA A 282 31.48 6.23 7.01
N PHE A 283 31.84 5.09 6.41
CA PHE A 283 30.87 4.12 5.90
C PHE A 283 29.93 3.62 7.01
N ILE A 284 30.49 3.20 8.16
CA ILE A 284 29.70 2.68 9.28
C ILE A 284 28.72 3.74 9.81
N ALA A 285 29.22 4.95 10.07
CA ALA A 285 28.40 6.04 10.58
C ALA A 285 27.27 6.43 9.59
N LEU A 286 27.58 6.52 8.30
CA LEU A 286 26.60 6.80 7.25
C LEU A 286 25.58 5.68 7.10
N TYR A 287 26.02 4.41 7.18
CA TYR A 287 25.13 3.26 7.08
C TYR A 287 24.10 3.27 8.21
N GLN A 288 24.54 3.48 9.45
CA GLN A 288 23.64 3.60 10.59
C GLN A 288 22.67 4.78 10.46
N ALA A 289 23.13 5.91 9.91
CA ALA A 289 22.30 7.09 9.75
C ALA A 289 21.31 7.01 8.57
N ILE A 290 21.62 6.23 7.53
CA ILE A 290 20.80 6.10 6.31
C ILE A 290 19.87 4.90 6.39
N TYR A 291 20.22 3.85 7.14
CA TYR A 291 19.37 2.67 7.29
C TYR A 291 17.97 3.05 7.77
N GLY A 292 16.95 2.59 7.05
CA GLY A 292 15.55 2.88 7.34
C GLY A 292 15.05 4.24 6.84
N LEU A 293 15.91 5.13 6.34
CA LEU A 293 15.44 6.38 5.73
C LEU A 293 14.64 6.09 4.44
N PRO A 294 13.61 6.90 4.12
CA PRO A 294 12.87 6.78 2.86
C PRO A 294 13.80 6.94 1.65
N ARG A 295 13.62 6.10 0.63
CA ARG A 295 14.35 6.13 -0.64
C ARG A 295 13.49 6.65 -1.78
N HIS A 296 12.30 6.06 -1.95
CA HIS A 296 11.33 6.43 -2.98
C HIS A 296 9.97 5.81 -2.69
N LEU A 297 8.92 6.34 -3.29
CA LEU A 297 7.61 5.70 -3.30
C LEU A 297 7.57 4.62 -4.41
N GLY A 298 7.13 3.43 -4.03
CA GLY A 298 6.73 2.37 -4.93
C GLY A 298 5.21 2.27 -5.02
N GLN A 299 4.71 1.49 -5.97
CA GLN A 299 3.29 1.14 -6.04
C GLN A 299 3.01 -0.06 -5.13
N HIS A 300 1.94 -0.02 -4.36
CA HIS A 300 1.46 -1.19 -3.63
C HIS A 300 0.99 -2.26 -4.63
N SER A 301 1.22 -3.54 -4.31
CA SER A 301 0.94 -4.68 -5.20
C SER A 301 -0.54 -5.05 -5.30
N GLY A 302 -1.42 -4.34 -4.59
CA GLY A 302 -2.81 -4.76 -4.34
C GLY A 302 -3.71 -3.58 -3.99
N GLY A 303 -3.51 -3.03 -2.78
CA GLY A 303 -4.25 -1.90 -2.22
C GLY A 303 -4.57 -0.76 -3.17
N MET A 304 -5.87 -0.55 -3.32
CA MET A 304 -6.47 0.56 -4.03
C MET A 304 -7.43 1.25 -3.08
N ILE A 305 -7.36 2.57 -3.01
CA ILE A 305 -8.28 3.40 -2.23
C ILE A 305 -9.28 4.06 -3.19
N ILE A 306 -10.52 4.20 -2.72
CA ILE A 306 -11.63 4.69 -3.52
C ILE A 306 -12.38 5.77 -2.73
N CYS A 307 -12.79 6.83 -3.42
CA CYS A 307 -13.58 7.95 -2.92
C CYS A 307 -14.51 8.45 -4.04
N GLN A 308 -15.60 9.12 -3.68
CA GLN A 308 -16.59 9.66 -4.63
C GLN A 308 -16.03 10.87 -5.41
N GLY A 309 -15.05 10.66 -6.29
CA GLY A 309 -14.49 11.64 -7.21
C GLY A 309 -13.67 12.77 -6.58
N LYS A 310 -13.35 12.70 -5.28
CA LYS A 310 -12.67 13.76 -4.52
C LYS A 310 -11.44 13.29 -3.76
N LEU A 311 -10.84 12.16 -4.15
CA LEU A 311 -9.70 11.58 -3.43
C LEU A 311 -8.54 12.59 -3.30
N SER A 312 -8.29 13.40 -4.33
CA SER A 312 -7.26 14.46 -4.31
C SER A 312 -7.53 15.60 -3.33
N SER A 313 -8.74 15.68 -2.75
CA SER A 313 -9.07 16.64 -1.68
C SER A 313 -8.58 16.16 -0.32
N PHE A 314 -8.27 14.87 -0.19
CA PHE A 314 -7.83 14.23 1.05
C PHE A 314 -6.35 13.85 0.99
N VAL A 315 -5.92 13.22 -0.11
CA VAL A 315 -4.56 12.70 -0.28
C VAL A 315 -3.91 13.22 -1.56
N PRO A 316 -2.62 13.63 -1.54
CA PRO A 316 -1.88 13.95 -2.75
C PRO A 316 -1.79 12.76 -3.70
N LEU A 317 -2.07 13.01 -4.98
CA LEU A 317 -2.04 12.00 -6.03
C LEU A 317 -0.93 12.29 -7.04
N GLU A 318 -0.30 11.25 -7.55
CA GLU A 318 0.68 11.33 -8.63
C GLU A 318 0.42 10.29 -9.72
N ASN A 319 0.85 10.57 -10.96
CA ASN A 319 0.78 9.56 -12.02
C ASN A 319 1.85 8.49 -11.74
N ALA A 320 1.47 7.23 -11.88
CA ALA A 320 2.43 6.14 -11.77
C ALA A 320 3.39 6.09 -12.97
N SER A 321 4.51 5.38 -12.85
CA SER A 321 5.36 5.07 -14.01
C SER A 321 4.65 4.16 -15.03
N MET A 322 3.66 3.38 -14.58
CA MET A 322 2.80 2.60 -15.47
C MET A 322 1.72 3.52 -16.09
N PRO A 323 1.58 3.54 -17.43
CA PRO A 323 0.57 4.35 -18.09
C PRO A 323 -0.85 4.08 -17.57
N GLY A 324 -1.64 5.14 -17.40
CA GLY A 324 -3.05 5.02 -16.99
C GLY A 324 -3.27 4.71 -15.50
N ARG A 325 -2.21 4.69 -14.67
CA ARG A 325 -2.35 4.52 -13.21
C ARG A 325 -2.12 5.80 -12.42
N VAL A 326 -2.81 5.91 -11.30
CA VAL A 326 -2.64 6.97 -10.30
C VAL A 326 -2.26 6.35 -8.98
N VAL A 327 -1.32 6.96 -8.27
CA VAL A 327 -0.84 6.50 -6.96
C VAL A 327 -1.11 7.59 -5.93
N ALA A 328 -1.63 7.20 -4.78
CA ALA A 328 -1.71 8.06 -3.62
C ALA A 328 -0.36 8.10 -2.92
N GLN A 329 0.09 9.27 -2.48
CA GLN A 329 1.40 9.40 -1.82
C GLN A 329 1.44 8.83 -0.39
N TRP A 330 0.29 8.41 0.13
CA TRP A 330 0.14 7.73 1.41
C TRP A 330 0.28 6.22 1.25
N ASP A 331 0.93 5.60 2.23
CA ASP A 331 1.02 4.15 2.28
C ASP A 331 -0.20 3.50 2.93
N LYS A 332 -0.13 2.18 3.10
CA LYS A 332 -1.21 1.39 3.69
C LYS A 332 -1.52 1.86 5.12
N ASP A 333 -0.49 2.10 5.92
CA ASP A 333 -0.66 2.41 7.34
C ASP A 333 -1.20 3.83 7.50
N ASP A 334 -0.72 4.79 6.69
CA ASP A 334 -1.27 6.15 6.60
C ASP A 334 -2.78 6.14 6.26
N CYS A 335 -3.20 5.31 5.29
CA CYS A 335 -4.60 5.19 4.91
C CYS A 335 -5.46 4.57 6.03
N GLU A 336 -4.94 3.55 6.71
CA GLU A 336 -5.63 2.88 7.81
C GLU A 336 -5.82 3.84 9.01
N ASP A 337 -4.78 4.58 9.37
CA ASP A 337 -4.81 5.58 10.46
C ASP A 337 -5.84 6.70 10.20
N LEU A 338 -6.06 7.05 8.93
CA LEU A 338 -7.02 8.07 8.50
C LEU A 338 -8.41 7.51 8.16
N GLY A 339 -8.64 6.21 8.41
CA GLY A 339 -9.93 5.55 8.17
C GLY A 339 -10.29 5.41 6.69
N ILE A 340 -9.32 5.54 5.78
CA ILE A 340 -9.49 5.36 4.34
C ILE A 340 -9.56 3.87 4.03
N VAL A 341 -10.63 3.46 3.35
CA VAL A 341 -10.85 2.05 3.03
C VAL A 341 -10.05 1.65 1.81
N LYS A 342 -9.38 0.51 1.93
CA LYS A 342 -8.69 -0.16 0.84
C LYS A 342 -9.49 -1.34 0.30
N VAL A 343 -9.40 -1.55 -1.01
CA VAL A 343 -9.78 -2.79 -1.69
C VAL A 343 -8.51 -3.35 -2.31
N ASP A 344 -8.11 -4.55 -1.92
CA ASP A 344 -6.87 -5.16 -2.40
C ASP A 344 -7.16 -5.98 -3.65
N LEU A 345 -6.66 -5.52 -4.81
CA LEU A 345 -6.72 -6.23 -6.08
C LEU A 345 -5.37 -6.93 -6.32
N LEU A 346 -5.21 -8.16 -5.86
CA LEU A 346 -3.93 -8.88 -5.81
C LEU A 346 -3.68 -9.68 -7.09
N GLY A 347 -2.46 -9.58 -7.64
CA GLY A 347 -2.05 -10.35 -8.81
C GLY A 347 -1.30 -11.63 -8.44
N LEU A 348 -1.84 -12.79 -8.82
CA LEU A 348 -1.26 -14.09 -8.56
C LEU A 348 -0.87 -14.80 -9.85
N GLY A 349 0.40 -15.19 -9.94
CA GLY A 349 0.92 -15.97 -11.07
C GLY A 349 0.22 -17.32 -11.23
N MET A 350 -0.09 -18.00 -10.12
CA MET A 350 -0.80 -19.28 -10.14
C MET A 350 -2.20 -19.15 -10.75
N MET A 351 -2.93 -18.06 -10.47
CA MET A 351 -4.24 -17.83 -11.07
C MET A 351 -4.15 -17.57 -12.57
N SER A 352 -3.09 -16.92 -13.03
CA SER A 352 -2.83 -16.78 -14.47
C SER A 352 -2.67 -18.14 -15.14
N VAL A 353 -1.81 -19.00 -14.57
CA VAL A 353 -1.58 -20.35 -15.09
C VAL A 353 -2.86 -21.19 -15.08
N MET A 354 -3.65 -21.13 -14.01
CA MET A 354 -4.93 -21.84 -13.94
C MET A 354 -5.92 -21.35 -15.00
N GLN A 355 -6.04 -20.04 -15.18
CA GLN A 355 -6.94 -19.49 -16.19
C GLN A 355 -6.53 -19.89 -17.61
N ASP A 356 -5.24 -19.81 -17.93
CA ASP A 356 -4.71 -20.21 -19.23
C ASP A 356 -4.97 -21.71 -19.49
N ALA A 357 -4.82 -22.55 -18.46
CA ALA A 357 -5.12 -23.98 -18.55
C ALA A 357 -6.62 -24.23 -18.82
N PHE A 358 -7.52 -23.50 -18.17
CA PHE A 358 -8.97 -23.64 -18.41
C PHE A 358 -9.38 -23.18 -19.81
N GLU A 359 -8.81 -22.09 -20.29
CA GLU A 359 -9.04 -21.60 -21.65
C GLU A 359 -8.57 -22.63 -22.68
N LEU A 360 -7.36 -23.18 -22.52
CA LEU A 360 -6.83 -24.25 -23.38
C LEU A 360 -7.69 -25.53 -23.35
N CYS A 361 -8.15 -25.92 -22.18
CA CYS A 361 -9.04 -27.07 -22.02
C CYS A 361 -10.39 -26.85 -22.72
N ARG A 362 -10.96 -25.63 -22.62
CA ARG A 362 -12.19 -25.23 -23.31
C ARG A 362 -12.02 -25.27 -24.83
N GLU A 363 -10.92 -24.75 -25.36
CA GLU A 363 -10.58 -24.80 -26.79
C GLU A 363 -10.46 -26.24 -27.31
N ARG A 364 -9.97 -27.16 -26.48
CA ARG A 364 -9.89 -28.59 -26.78
C ARG A 364 -11.21 -29.35 -26.62
N GLY A 365 -12.31 -28.66 -26.33
CA GLY A 365 -13.63 -29.26 -26.12
C GLY A 365 -13.75 -30.06 -24.81
N ARG A 366 -12.87 -29.82 -23.84
CA ARG A 366 -12.84 -30.48 -22.52
C ARG A 366 -12.88 -29.45 -21.40
N PRO A 367 -13.98 -28.67 -21.25
CA PRO A 367 -14.06 -27.66 -20.21
C PRO A 367 -13.91 -28.30 -18.82
N ILE A 368 -13.17 -27.63 -17.94
CA ILE A 368 -12.96 -28.03 -16.55
C ILE A 368 -13.64 -27.00 -15.65
N ASP A 369 -14.34 -27.47 -14.62
CA ASP A 369 -14.93 -26.63 -13.58
C ASP A 369 -14.39 -27.09 -12.22
N LEU A 370 -13.65 -26.20 -11.54
CA LEU A 370 -13.05 -26.44 -10.22
C LEU A 370 -14.08 -26.84 -9.16
N ALA A 371 -15.33 -26.39 -9.28
CA ALA A 371 -16.38 -26.74 -8.32
C ALA A 371 -16.80 -28.22 -8.40
N HIS A 372 -16.41 -28.93 -9.47
CA HIS A 372 -16.85 -30.29 -9.81
C HIS A 372 -15.69 -31.27 -10.06
N ILE A 373 -14.47 -30.94 -9.63
CA ILE A 373 -13.30 -31.83 -9.73
C ILE A 373 -13.28 -32.86 -8.60
#